data_AF-A0A6C0JDA3-F1
#
_entry.id   AF-A0A6C0JDA3-F1
#
_cell.length_a   1.000
_cell.length_b   1.000
_cell.length_c   1.000
_cell.angle_alpha   90.00
_cell.angle_beta   90.00
_cell.angle_gamma   90.00
#
_symmetry.space_group_name_H-M   'P 1'
#
loop_
_entity.id
_entity.type
_entity.pdbx_description
1 polymer ?
#
loop_
_entity_poly.entity_id
_entity_poly.type
_entity_poly.pdbx_seq_one_letter_code
_entity_poly.pdbx_strand_id
1 'polypeptide(L)'
;MVLRNKHSKSKSDEEIIKIKINAINRLKNDVKYLEQEHISLQNEINSLSGLESQDDDHEHKLKSIRLRLEESHDMMHKTIDTQSAFIKEILDIIDNTTDTLKRDLLVEVDSVIGSKILR
;
A
#
# COMPACT_ATOMS: atom_id res chain seq x y z
N MET A 1 34.81 -29.91 -8.88
CA MET A 1 33.51 -30.22 -8.26
C MET A 1 32.75 -28.91 -8.13
N VAL A 2 31.84 -28.63 -9.06
CA VAL A 2 31.11 -27.34 -9.13
C VAL A 2 29.92 -27.41 -8.17
N LEU A 3 29.95 -26.61 -7.11
CA LEU A 3 28.82 -26.41 -6.21
C LEU A 3 27.72 -25.66 -7.00
N ARG A 4 26.70 -26.40 -7.44
CA ARG A 4 25.45 -25.84 -7.96
C ARG A 4 24.75 -25.11 -6.82
N ASN A 5 24.92 -23.80 -6.74
CA ASN A 5 24.06 -22.95 -5.94
C ASN A 5 22.65 -23.01 -6.54
N LYS A 6 21.74 -23.62 -5.79
CA LYS A 6 20.29 -23.56 -6.03
C LYS A 6 19.87 -22.10 -5.81
N HIS A 7 19.92 -21.27 -6.85
CA HIS A 7 19.16 -20.03 -6.85
C HIS A 7 17.67 -20.40 -6.93
N SER A 8 17.00 -20.36 -5.78
CA SER A 8 15.56 -20.10 -5.77
C SER A 8 15.32 -18.86 -6.63
N LYS A 9 14.32 -18.90 -7.52
CA LYS A 9 13.89 -17.76 -8.33
C LYS A 9 13.35 -16.66 -7.41
N SER A 10 14.24 -15.93 -6.76
CA SER A 10 13.94 -14.66 -6.11
C SER A 10 13.57 -13.68 -7.22
N LYS A 11 12.42 -13.02 -7.10
CA LYS A 11 12.12 -11.86 -7.95
C LYS A 11 13.19 -10.81 -7.70
N SER A 12 13.57 -10.05 -8.73
CA SER A 12 14.46 -8.92 -8.50
C SER A 12 13.74 -7.85 -7.68
N ASP A 13 14.49 -7.01 -6.97
CA ASP A 13 13.95 -5.89 -6.22
C ASP A 13 13.10 -4.96 -7.11
N GLU A 14 13.52 -4.78 -8.36
CA GLU A 14 12.75 -4.05 -9.38
C GLU A 14 11.39 -4.70 -9.67
N GLU A 15 11.33 -6.03 -9.80
CA GLU A 15 10.09 -6.76 -10.01
C GLU A 15 9.17 -6.66 -8.78
N ILE A 16 9.73 -6.72 -7.57
CA ILE A 16 8.99 -6.57 -6.32
C ILE A 16 8.35 -5.17 -6.24
N ILE A 17 9.13 -4.14 -6.53
CA ILE A 17 8.65 -2.75 -6.56
C ILE A 17 7.50 -2.59 -7.57
N LYS A 18 7.66 -3.09 -8.80
CA LYS A 18 6.61 -3.03 -9.84
C LYS A 18 5.32 -3.70 -9.39
N ILE A 19 5.41 -4.87 -8.76
CA ILE A 19 4.23 -5.59 -8.24
C ILE A 19 3.54 -4.77 -7.15
N LYS A 20 4.30 -4.21 -6.20
CA LYS A 20 3.75 -3.41 -5.11
C LYS A 20 3.12 -2.11 -5.59
N ILE A 21 3.74 -1.42 -6.55
CA ILE A 21 3.15 -0.23 -7.19
C ILE A 21 1.83 -0.58 -7.89
N ASN A 22 1.78 -1.70 -8.61
CA ASN A 22 0.54 -2.15 -9.24
C ASN A 22 -0.55 -2.49 -8.20
N ALA A 23 -0.18 -3.09 -7.07
CA ALA A 23 -1.11 -3.35 -5.97
C ALA A 23 -1.62 -2.05 -5.34
N ILE A 24 -0.75 -1.07 -5.07
CA ILE A 24 -1.13 0.26 -4.57
C ILE A 24 -2.12 0.95 -5.51
N ASN A 25 -1.88 0.88 -6.82
CA ASN A 25 -2.78 1.47 -7.83
C ASN A 25 -4.16 0.81 -7.85
N ARG A 26 -4.26 -0.50 -7.59
CA ARG A 26 -5.55 -1.20 -7.43
C ARG A 26 -6.26 -0.75 -6.17
N LEU A 27 -5.57 -0.79 -5.03
CA LEU A 27 -6.11 -0.33 -3.73
C LEU A 27 -6.56 1.14 -3.78
N LYS A 28 -5.91 1.97 -4.59
CA LYS A 28 -6.33 3.38 -4.80
C LYS A 28 -7.70 3.47 -5.48
N ASN A 29 -8.02 2.55 -6.38
CA ASN A 29 -9.35 2.49 -6.99
C ASN A 29 -10.38 1.96 -5.99
N ASP A 30 -9.99 1.01 -5.13
CA ASP A 30 -10.86 0.49 -4.07
C ASP A 30 -11.22 1.60 -3.07
N VAL A 31 -10.25 2.43 -2.65
CA VAL A 31 -10.52 3.61 -1.80
C VAL A 31 -11.51 4.56 -2.48
N LYS A 32 -11.35 4.87 -3.77
CA LYS A 32 -12.28 5.74 -4.49
C LYS A 32 -13.70 5.18 -4.53
N TYR A 33 -13.84 3.87 -4.69
CA TYR A 33 -15.14 3.21 -4.66
C TYR A 33 -15.78 3.33 -3.27
N LEU A 34 -15.01 3.06 -2.21
CA LEU A 34 -15.47 3.18 -0.83
C LEU A 34 -15.82 4.63 -0.47
N GLU A 35 -15.07 5.63 -0.94
CA GLU A 35 -15.41 7.05 -0.79
C GLU A 35 -16.78 7.38 -1.41
N GLN A 36 -17.05 6.87 -2.63
CA GLN A 36 -18.34 7.05 -3.30
C GLN A 36 -19.48 6.35 -2.54
N GLU A 37 -19.24 5.13 -2.06
CA GLU A 37 -20.21 4.40 -1.24
C GLU A 37 -20.51 5.15 0.07
N HIS A 38 -19.47 5.63 0.77
CA HIS A 38 -19.61 6.40 1.99
C HIS A 38 -20.45 7.66 1.76
N ILE A 39 -20.21 8.40 0.67
CA ILE A 39 -21.00 9.59 0.32
C ILE A 39 -22.46 9.19 0.06
N SER A 40 -22.68 8.10 -0.68
CA SER A 40 -24.03 7.59 -0.97
C SER A 40 -24.80 7.21 0.29
N LEU A 41 -24.17 6.45 1.20
CA LEU A 41 -24.76 6.03 2.47
C LEU A 41 -25.03 7.22 3.40
N GLN A 42 -24.12 8.21 3.43
CA GLN A 42 -24.31 9.43 4.21
C GLN A 42 -25.52 10.23 3.70
N ASN A 43 -25.70 10.33 2.38
CA ASN A 43 -26.86 10.98 1.77
C ASN A 43 -28.17 10.23 2.06
N GLU A 44 -28.13 8.89 2.07
CA GLU A 44 -29.28 8.06 2.44
C GLU A 44 -29.67 8.28 3.91
N ILE A 45 -28.69 8.34 4.82
CA ILE A 45 -28.92 8.67 6.24
C ILE A 45 -29.55 10.06 6.37
N ASN A 46 -29.02 11.07 5.69
CA ASN A 46 -29.54 12.43 5.76
C ASN A 46 -30.98 12.52 5.24
N SER A 47 -31.28 11.77 4.17
CA SER A 47 -32.63 11.72 3.57
C SER A 47 -33.63 11.02 4.48
N LEU A 48 -33.23 9.91 5.12
CA LEU A 48 -34.09 9.20 6.06
C LEU A 48 -34.27 9.97 7.37
N SER A 49 -33.20 10.55 7.91
CA SER A 49 -33.27 11.35 9.16
C SER A 49 -34.12 12.61 9.03
N GLY A 50 -34.34 13.13 7.81
CA GLY A 50 -35.20 14.28 7.54
C GLY A 50 -36.69 13.92 7.36
N LEU A 51 -37.03 12.64 7.29
CA LEU A 51 -38.41 12.16 7.24
C LEU A 51 -38.80 11.76 8.67
N GLU A 52 -39.55 12.62 9.38
CA GLU A 52 -40.16 12.25 10.66
C GLU A 52 -41.17 11.11 10.46
N SER A 53 -40.69 9.87 10.59
CA SER A 53 -41.48 8.64 10.55
C SER A 53 -41.11 7.86 11.81
N GLN A 54 -42.04 7.84 12.78
CA GLN A 54 -41.89 7.17 14.08
C GLN A 54 -42.31 5.69 14.02
N ASP A 55 -42.03 5.00 12.92
CA ASP A 55 -42.32 3.58 12.79
C ASP A 55 -41.02 2.76 12.94
N ASP A 56 -41.08 1.64 13.66
CA ASP A 56 -39.92 0.79 13.99
C ASP A 56 -39.10 0.36 12.75
N ASP A 57 -39.77 0.23 11.59
CA ASP A 57 -39.15 -0.09 10.30
C ASP A 57 -38.17 1.01 9.84
N HIS A 58 -38.49 2.27 10.12
CA HIS A 58 -37.64 3.41 9.77
C HIS A 58 -36.36 3.40 10.61
N GLU A 59 -36.48 3.19 11.92
CA GLU A 59 -35.34 3.13 12.83
C GLU A 59 -34.44 1.91 12.53
N HIS A 60 -35.04 0.76 12.22
CA HIS A 60 -34.28 -0.43 11.81
C HIS A 60 -33.49 -0.18 10.52
N LYS A 61 -34.11 0.46 9.51
CA LYS A 61 -33.43 0.80 8.25
C LYS A 61 -32.27 1.77 8.49
N LEU A 62 -32.47 2.79 9.31
CA LEU A 62 -31.47 3.81 9.62
C LEU A 62 -30.27 3.20 10.37
N LYS A 63 -30.52 2.28 11.31
CA LYS A 63 -29.48 1.51 11.99
C LYS A 63 -28.67 0.63 11.04
N SER A 64 -29.33 -0.04 10.10
CA SER A 64 -28.68 -0.87 9.08
C SER A 64 -27.75 -0.06 8.16
N ILE A 65 -28.19 1.12 7.72
CA ILE A 65 -27.38 2.00 6.87
C ILE A 65 -26.18 2.56 7.64
N ARG A 66 -26.36 2.94 8.92
CA ARG A 66 -25.25 3.37 9.79
C ARG A 66 -24.19 2.29 9.96
N LEU A 67 -24.61 1.03 10.15
CA LEU A 67 -23.67 -0.09 10.24
C LEU A 67 -22.86 -0.25 8.95
N ARG A 68 -23.52 -0.18 7.77
CA ARG A 68 -22.84 -0.24 6.48
C ARG A 68 -21.87 0.94 6.27
N LEU A 69 -22.22 2.13 6.75
CA LEU A 69 -21.34 3.30 6.70
C LEU A 69 -20.06 3.07 7.50
N GLU A 70 -20.20 2.55 8.72
CA GLU A 70 -19.09 2.19 9.60
C GLU A 70 -18.20 1.10 8.97
N GLU A 71 -18.80 0.05 8.42
CA GLU A 71 -18.07 -1.01 7.70
C GLU A 71 -17.30 -0.48 6.48
N SER A 72 -17.90 0.42 5.70
CA SER A 72 -17.26 1.04 4.53
C SER A 72 -16.08 1.92 4.95
N HIS A 73 -16.24 2.70 6.03
CA HIS A 73 -15.18 3.52 6.62
C HIS A 73 -14.02 2.66 7.16
N ASP A 74 -14.31 1.58 7.87
CA ASP A 74 -13.31 0.62 8.37
C ASP A 74 -12.53 -0.04 7.22
N MET A 75 -13.22 -0.40 6.14
CA MET A 75 -12.58 -0.99 4.96
C MET A 75 -11.64 0.01 4.28
N MET A 76 -12.04 1.29 4.22
CA MET A 76 -11.21 2.35 3.68
C MET A 76 -9.91 2.51 4.48
N HIS A 77 -10.01 2.54 5.82
CA HIS A 77 -8.82 2.59 6.68
C HIS A 77 -7.89 1.40 6.48
N LYS A 78 -8.42 0.17 6.47
CA LYS A 78 -7.61 -1.04 6.22
C LYS A 78 -6.92 -1.02 4.86
N THR A 79 -7.59 -0.47 3.86
CA THR A 79 -7.04 -0.33 2.49
C THR A 79 -5.87 0.65 2.48
N ILE A 80 -6.01 1.79 3.16
CA ILE A 80 -4.95 2.81 3.32
C ILE A 80 -3.76 2.26 4.12
N ASP A 81 -4.01 1.51 5.19
CA ASP A 81 -2.95 0.86 5.98
C ASP A 81 -2.14 -0.12 5.13
N THR A 82 -2.84 -0.90 4.28
CA THR A 82 -2.20 -1.84 3.35
C THR A 82 -1.34 -1.11 2.32
N GLN A 83 -1.83 0.01 1.76
CA GLN A 83 -1.02 0.85 0.87
C GLN A 83 0.23 1.39 1.57
N SER A 84 0.08 1.86 2.81
CA SER A 84 1.19 2.40 3.61
C SER A 84 2.25 1.34 3.89
N ALA A 85 1.84 0.10 4.20
CA ALA A 85 2.75 -1.03 4.36
C ALA A 85 3.55 -1.31 3.08
N PHE A 86 2.89 -1.33 1.91
CA PHE A 86 3.58 -1.53 0.63
C PHE A 86 4.55 -0.40 0.29
N ILE A 87 4.18 0.85 0.58
CA ILE A 87 5.07 2.02 0.39
C ILE A 87 6.31 1.87 1.27
N LYS A 88 6.13 1.50 2.53
CA LYS A 88 7.25 1.28 3.45
C LYS A 88 8.21 0.20 2.94
N GLU A 89 7.67 -0.93 2.50
CA GLU A 89 8.51 -2.01 1.94
C GLU A 89 9.26 -1.56 0.66
N ILE A 90 8.67 -0.71 -0.19
CA ILE A 90 9.36 -0.13 -1.34
C ILE A 90 10.52 0.77 -0.89
N LEU A 91 10.30 1.62 0.11
CA LEU A 91 11.33 2.50 0.66
C LEU A 91 12.49 1.69 1.25
N ASP A 92 12.19 0.65 2.03
CA ASP A 92 13.21 -0.24 2.60
C ASP A 92 14.09 -0.88 1.51
N ILE A 93 13.51 -1.26 0.35
CA ILE A 93 14.27 -1.81 -0.79
C ILE A 93 15.16 -0.73 -1.43
N ILE A 94 14.65 0.49 -1.62
CA ILE A 94 15.41 1.60 -2.21
C ILE A 94 16.59 1.98 -1.31
N ASP A 95 16.39 2.03 0.00
CA ASP A 95 17.43 2.36 0.97
C ASP A 95 18.55 1.31 0.94
N ASN A 96 18.19 0.02 0.98
CA ASN A 96 19.16 -1.08 0.89
C ASN A 96 19.95 -1.08 -0.43
N THR A 97 19.28 -0.77 -1.55
CA THR A 97 19.93 -0.65 -2.86
C THR A 97 20.91 0.52 -2.87
N THR A 98 20.51 1.66 -2.31
CA THR A 98 21.34 2.86 -2.22
C THR A 98 22.58 2.63 -1.36
N ASP A 99 22.43 1.97 -0.21
CA ASP A 99 23.54 1.61 0.67
C ASP A 99 24.53 0.64 0.01
N THR A 100 24.02 -0.30 -0.77
CA THR A 100 24.85 -1.23 -1.54
C THR A 100 25.64 -0.49 -2.62
N LEU A 101 24.98 0.34 -3.41
CA LEU A 101 25.64 1.16 -4.44
C LEU A 101 26.72 2.08 -3.84
N LYS A 102 26.43 2.70 -2.71
CA LYS A 102 27.40 3.54 -1.98
C LYS A 102 28.63 2.74 -1.58
N ARG A 103 28.45 1.52 -1.05
CA ARG A 103 29.55 0.64 -0.66
C ARG A 103 30.38 0.21 -1.87
N ASP A 104 29.73 -0.21 -2.94
CA ASP A 104 30.40 -0.66 -4.16
C ASP A 104 31.24 0.48 -4.78
N LEU A 105 30.69 1.70 -4.81
CA LEU A 105 31.41 2.88 -5.27
C LEU A 105 32.64 3.19 -4.41
N LEU A 106 32.54 3.07 -3.08
CA LEU A 106 33.68 3.28 -2.19
C LEU A 106 34.80 2.26 -2.45
N VAL A 107 34.44 0.98 -2.62
CA VAL A 107 35.40 -0.09 -2.95
C VAL A 107 36.10 0.18 -4.29
N GLU A 108 35.36 0.62 -5.31
CA GLU A 108 35.93 0.94 -6.62
C GLU A 108 36.88 2.15 -6.53
N VAL A 109 36.48 3.20 -5.80
CA VAL A 109 37.34 4.37 -5.56
C VAL A 109 38.63 3.98 -4.84
N ASP A 110 38.55 3.17 -3.78
CA ASP A 110 39.72 2.70 -3.04
C ASP A 110 40.65 1.85 -3.92
N SER A 111 40.09 1.01 -4.79
CA SER A 111 40.84 0.21 -5.77
C SER A 111 41.60 1.09 -6.78
N VAL A 112 40.94 2.11 -7.32
CA VAL A 112 41.54 3.06 -8.28
C VAL A 112 42.63 3.92 -7.63
N ILE A 113 42.43 4.36 -6.38
CA ILE A 113 43.43 5.15 -5.66
C ILE A 113 44.63 4.26 -5.29
N GLY A 114 44.40 3.08 -4.71
CA GLY A 114 45.45 2.15 -4.31
C GLY A 114 46.31 1.69 -5.49
N SER A 115 45.70 1.44 -6.65
CA SER A 115 46.42 1.06 -7.88
C SER A 115 47.24 2.19 -8.51
N LYS A 116 46.90 3.46 -8.25
CA LYS A 116 47.67 4.63 -8.72
C LYS A 116 48.87 4.98 -7.84
N ILE A 117 48.86 4.62 -6.55
CA ILE A 117 49.96 4.89 -5.62
C ILE A 117 51.09 3.84 -5.75
N LEU A 118 50.76 2.63 -6.25
CA LEU A 118 51.71 1.52 -6.45
C LEU A 118 52.36 1.49 -7.86
N ARG A 119 52.14 2.52 -8.69
CA ARG A 119 52.80 2.71 -9.99
C ARG A 119 53.69 3.95 -9.95
#